data_AF-A0A3R8NGQ2-F1
#
_entry.id   AF-A0A3R8NGQ2-F1
#
_cell.length_a   1.000
_cell.length_b   1.000
_cell.length_c   1.000
_cell.angle_alpha   90.00
_cell.angle_beta   90.00
_cell.angle_gamma   90.00
#
_symmetry.space_group_name_H-M   'P 1'
#
loop_
_entity.id
_entity.type
_entity.pdbx_description
1 polymer ?
#
loop_
_entity_poly.entity_id
_entity_poly.type
_entity_poly.pdbx_seq_one_letter_code
_entity_poly.pdbx_strand_id
1 'polypeptide(L)'
;MSKNEQNRNSKYTPESYRDEKPYNDIPCEEGEVLVPIVVMNNDMIKAMGINRSNMKTARMKNGSRVPVAYAPVKVEHFDNALKIYYKDVNIYLNQFKSDSDVLSLEEMMENMNNENKKGSDPTGISSHEEQLMLIETLEVLIDVVYQRNEKYGKILKLIYHDFTISKQEIIEKLGMKKTQGYDAIKKAQALAKEVYNELNQ
;
A
#
# COMPACT_ATOMS: atom_id res chain seq x y z
N MET A 1 -10.06 -4.60 34.13
CA MET A 1 -9.94 -3.46 33.19
C MET A 1 -8.62 -3.64 32.45
N SER A 2 -8.66 -4.26 31.28
CA SER A 2 -7.44 -4.60 30.52
C SER A 2 -7.04 -3.42 29.66
N LYS A 3 -5.86 -2.85 29.93
CA LYS A 3 -5.17 -1.91 29.04
C LYS A 3 -4.44 -2.75 28.00
N ASN A 4 -4.86 -2.69 26.74
CA ASN A 4 -4.03 -3.06 25.58
C ASN A 4 -4.71 -2.61 24.27
N GLU A 5 -4.64 -1.31 23.99
CA GLU A 5 -4.80 -0.76 22.64
C GLU A 5 -3.64 0.21 22.41
N GLN A 6 -2.44 -0.35 22.24
CA GLN A 6 -1.30 0.44 21.78
C GLN A 6 -1.26 0.41 20.25
N ASN A 7 -1.83 1.48 19.70
CA ASN A 7 -1.31 2.27 18.60
C ASN A 7 -1.27 1.63 17.20
N ARG A 8 -2.40 1.70 16.50
CA ARG A 8 -2.48 1.73 15.04
C ARG A 8 -3.04 3.07 14.56
N ASN A 9 -2.54 4.19 15.08
CA ASN A 9 -3.03 5.50 14.64
C ASN A 9 -2.27 5.90 13.38
N SER A 10 -2.94 5.73 12.23
CA SER A 10 -2.70 6.62 11.08
C SER A 10 -2.67 8.07 11.58
N LYS A 11 -1.75 8.89 11.05
CA LYS A 11 -1.71 10.34 11.33
C LYS A 11 -3.05 11.02 11.01
N TYR A 12 -3.88 10.40 10.17
CA TYR A 12 -5.17 10.90 9.76
C TYR A 12 -6.28 10.24 10.59
N THR A 13 -7.15 11.09 11.10
CA THR A 13 -8.33 10.75 11.88
C THR A 13 -9.58 11.14 11.10
N PRO A 14 -10.78 10.68 11.48
CA PRO A 14 -12.03 11.11 10.87
C PRO A 14 -12.22 12.65 10.81
N GLU A 15 -11.57 13.40 11.70
CA GLU A 15 -11.63 14.87 11.72
C GLU A 15 -10.62 15.54 10.75
N SER A 16 -9.66 14.80 10.19
CA SER A 16 -8.54 15.36 9.43
C SER A 16 -8.93 16.12 8.17
N TYR A 17 -10.13 15.88 7.64
CA TYR A 17 -10.63 16.47 6.40
C TYR A 17 -11.93 17.25 6.60
N ARG A 18 -12.29 17.59 7.84
CA ARG A 18 -13.56 18.26 8.14
C ARG A 18 -13.75 19.63 7.48
N ASP A 19 -12.66 20.35 7.27
CA ASP A 19 -12.67 21.67 6.62
C ASP A 19 -12.67 21.59 5.08
N GLU A 20 -12.66 20.37 4.53
CA GLU A 20 -12.68 20.15 3.09
C GLU A 20 -14.10 20.19 2.52
N LYS A 21 -14.19 20.44 1.21
CA LYS A 21 -15.48 20.43 0.51
C LYS A 21 -15.73 19.06 -0.11
N PRO A 22 -16.92 18.46 0.09
CA PRO A 22 -17.33 17.24 -0.59
C PRO A 22 -17.24 17.40 -2.12
N TYR A 23 -16.90 16.32 -2.81
CA TYR A 23 -16.64 16.33 -4.25
C TYR A 23 -17.87 16.80 -5.07
N ASN A 24 -19.08 16.65 -4.56
CA ASN A 24 -20.35 16.91 -5.23
C ASN A 24 -21.15 18.08 -4.62
N ASP A 25 -20.54 18.88 -3.74
CA ASP A 25 -21.20 19.96 -2.99
C ASP A 25 -22.35 19.50 -2.06
N ILE A 26 -22.51 18.20 -1.82
CA ILE A 26 -23.49 17.65 -0.88
C ILE A 26 -22.81 17.53 0.50
N PRO A 27 -23.27 18.22 1.54
CA PRO A 27 -22.72 18.10 2.89
C PRO A 27 -22.79 16.67 3.41
N CYS A 28 -21.84 16.30 4.28
CA CYS A 28 -21.88 15.03 5.00
C CYS A 28 -23.15 14.88 5.83
N GLU A 29 -23.76 13.70 5.80
CA GLU A 29 -24.85 13.34 6.69
C GLU A 29 -24.33 13.06 8.11
N GLU A 30 -25.26 12.92 9.06
CA GLU A 30 -24.91 12.56 10.44
C GLU A 30 -24.23 11.20 10.48
N GLY A 31 -23.03 11.13 11.06
CA GLY A 31 -22.21 9.92 11.11
C GLY A 31 -21.31 9.70 9.90
N GLU A 32 -21.31 10.62 8.93
CA GLU A 32 -20.36 10.65 7.82
C GLU A 32 -19.18 11.59 8.08
N VAL A 33 -18.05 11.24 7.50
CA VAL A 33 -16.80 12.00 7.54
C VAL A 33 -16.18 12.04 6.15
N LEU A 34 -15.34 13.03 5.89
CA LEU A 34 -14.65 13.16 4.61
C LEU A 34 -13.38 12.32 4.55
N VAL A 35 -13.18 11.66 3.42
CA VAL A 35 -11.95 10.93 3.08
C VAL A 35 -11.49 11.34 1.70
N PRO A 36 -10.18 11.55 1.47
CA PRO A 36 -9.66 11.84 0.15
C PRO A 36 -9.84 10.64 -0.80
N ILE A 37 -10.13 10.92 -2.05
CA ILE A 37 -10.15 9.95 -3.16
C ILE A 37 -9.26 10.49 -4.27
N VAL A 38 -8.52 9.61 -4.96
CA VAL A 38 -7.69 10.03 -6.08
C VAL A 38 -8.54 10.20 -7.32
N VAL A 39 -8.40 11.34 -8.00
CA VAL A 39 -9.12 11.60 -9.26
C VAL A 39 -8.26 11.13 -10.43
N MET A 40 -8.48 9.90 -10.87
CA MET A 40 -7.64 9.24 -11.88
C MET A 40 -7.69 9.91 -13.26
N ASN A 41 -8.89 10.28 -13.70
CA ASN A 41 -9.12 10.77 -15.06
C ASN A 41 -10.40 11.61 -15.18
N ASN A 42 -10.62 12.20 -16.35
CA ASN A 42 -11.81 13.00 -16.64
C ASN A 42 -13.11 12.19 -16.69
N ASP A 43 -13.05 10.88 -16.90
CA ASP A 43 -14.25 10.04 -16.96
C ASP A 43 -14.81 9.80 -15.55
N MET A 44 -13.94 9.60 -14.56
CA MET A 44 -14.31 9.57 -13.16
C MET A 44 -14.99 10.88 -12.73
N ILE A 45 -14.46 12.04 -13.16
CA ILE A 45 -15.07 13.35 -12.88
C ILE A 45 -16.51 13.41 -13.37
N LYS A 46 -16.77 12.94 -14.60
CA LYS A 46 -18.12 12.95 -15.19
C LYS A 46 -19.04 11.93 -14.52
N ALA A 47 -18.56 10.69 -14.32
CA ALA A 47 -19.35 9.59 -13.81
C ALA A 47 -19.80 9.83 -12.36
N MET A 48 -18.93 10.40 -11.54
CA MET A 48 -19.26 10.70 -10.15
C MET A 48 -19.88 12.09 -9.97
N GLY A 49 -19.79 12.98 -10.96
CA GLY A 49 -20.24 14.37 -10.81
C GLY A 49 -19.32 15.20 -9.91
N ILE A 50 -18.00 15.02 -10.05
CA ILE A 50 -17.00 15.76 -9.27
C ILE A 50 -16.97 17.22 -9.70
N ASN A 51 -17.26 18.12 -8.76
CA ASN A 51 -16.99 19.53 -8.90
C ASN A 51 -15.48 19.78 -8.84
N ARG A 52 -14.91 20.13 -10.00
CA ARG A 52 -13.49 20.44 -10.15
C ARG A 52 -13.01 21.58 -9.23
N SER A 53 -13.90 22.47 -8.81
CA SER A 53 -13.58 23.58 -7.89
C SER A 53 -13.32 23.11 -6.46
N ASN A 54 -13.82 21.92 -6.09
CA ASN A 54 -13.61 21.30 -4.78
C ASN A 54 -12.43 20.32 -4.79
N MET A 55 -11.87 20.02 -5.97
CA MET A 55 -10.66 19.21 -6.06
C MET A 55 -9.46 19.96 -5.51
N LYS A 56 -8.53 19.21 -4.92
CA LYS A 56 -7.24 19.69 -4.47
C LYS A 56 -6.11 18.89 -5.07
N THR A 57 -4.90 19.39 -4.89
CA THR A 57 -3.68 18.63 -5.17
C THR A 57 -3.03 18.26 -3.86
N ALA A 58 -3.08 16.97 -3.51
CA ALA A 58 -2.34 16.44 -2.38
C ALA A 58 -0.86 16.37 -2.75
N ARG A 59 -0.01 16.98 -1.92
CA ARG A 59 1.44 16.92 -2.07
C ARG A 59 1.95 15.74 -1.24
N MET A 60 2.41 14.71 -1.94
CA MET A 60 3.09 13.59 -1.33
C MET A 60 4.46 14.05 -0.82
N LYS A 61 5.01 13.31 0.14
CA LYS A 61 6.25 13.74 0.81
C LYS A 61 7.50 13.62 -0.07
N ASN A 62 7.49 12.75 -1.08
CA ASN A 62 8.48 12.69 -2.16
C ASN A 62 8.35 13.86 -3.15
N GLY A 63 7.41 14.79 -2.91
CA GLY A 63 7.15 15.93 -3.76
C GLY A 63 6.18 15.66 -4.91
N SER A 64 5.76 14.40 -5.12
CA SER A 64 4.76 14.05 -6.12
C SER A 64 3.42 14.72 -5.82
N ARG A 65 2.65 14.97 -6.89
CA ARG A 65 1.40 15.72 -6.84
C ARG A 65 0.27 14.83 -7.31
N VAL A 66 -0.73 14.61 -6.46
CA VAL A 66 -1.87 13.74 -6.75
C VAL A 66 -3.16 14.57 -6.72
N PRO A 67 -3.98 14.55 -7.77
CA PRO A 67 -5.29 15.18 -7.76
C PRO A 67 -6.22 14.40 -6.84
N VAL A 68 -6.85 15.08 -5.91
CA VAL A 68 -7.76 14.50 -4.92
C VAL A 68 -9.08 15.24 -4.88
N ALA A 69 -10.15 14.51 -4.57
CA ALA A 69 -11.43 15.06 -4.13
C ALA A 69 -11.77 14.43 -2.77
N TYR A 70 -12.83 14.91 -2.10
CA TYR A 70 -13.21 14.39 -0.79
C TYR A 70 -14.59 13.77 -0.84
N ALA A 71 -14.69 12.50 -0.47
CA ALA A 71 -15.94 11.76 -0.46
C ALA A 71 -16.47 11.58 0.97
N PRO A 72 -17.78 11.79 1.19
CA PRO A 72 -18.41 11.40 2.43
C PRO A 72 -18.42 9.88 2.53
N VAL A 73 -18.03 9.37 3.70
CA VAL A 73 -18.12 7.95 4.06
C VAL A 73 -18.57 7.85 5.51
N LYS A 74 -19.28 6.77 5.86
CA LYS A 74 -19.58 6.49 7.26
C LYS A 74 -18.29 6.37 8.08
N VAL A 75 -18.30 6.86 9.31
CA VAL A 75 -17.14 6.84 10.21
C VAL A 75 -16.56 5.42 10.39
N GLU A 76 -17.42 4.40 10.41
CA GLU A 76 -17.03 2.98 10.50
C GLU A 76 -16.26 2.46 9.27
N HIS A 77 -16.30 3.18 8.15
CA HIS A 77 -15.59 2.85 6.92
C HIS A 77 -14.36 3.74 6.68
N PHE A 78 -14.07 4.69 7.57
CA PHE A 78 -12.97 5.65 7.42
C PHE A 78 -11.63 4.95 7.18
N ASP A 79 -11.24 4.00 8.03
CA ASP A 79 -9.95 3.31 7.92
C ASP A 79 -9.83 2.53 6.61
N ASN A 80 -10.91 1.89 6.16
CA ASN A 80 -10.92 1.15 4.91
C ASN A 80 -10.85 2.09 3.69
N ALA A 81 -11.58 3.20 3.73
CA ALA A 81 -11.56 4.21 2.67
C ALA A 81 -10.17 4.86 2.57
N LEU A 82 -9.49 5.09 3.70
CA LEU A 82 -8.14 5.64 3.72
C LEU A 82 -7.11 4.67 3.12
N LYS A 83 -7.27 3.36 3.34
CA LYS A 83 -6.44 2.34 2.67
C LYS A 83 -6.67 2.32 1.16
N ILE A 84 -7.93 2.43 0.72
CA ILE A 84 -8.23 2.52 -0.71
C ILE A 84 -7.58 3.78 -1.31
N TYR A 85 -7.63 4.91 -0.61
CA TYR A 85 -6.99 6.14 -1.05
C TYR A 85 -5.50 5.98 -1.32
N TYR A 86 -4.74 5.42 -0.38
CA TYR A 86 -3.29 5.24 -0.55
C TYR A 86 -2.95 4.20 -1.62
N LYS A 87 -3.74 3.12 -1.73
CA LYS A 87 -3.65 2.20 -2.87
C LYS A 87 -3.81 2.94 -4.20
N ASP A 88 -4.83 3.79 -4.30
CA ASP A 88 -5.11 4.60 -5.49
C ASP A 88 -3.99 5.63 -5.75
N VAL A 89 -3.40 6.22 -4.71
CA VAL A 89 -2.22 7.09 -4.85
C VAL A 89 -1.07 6.34 -5.52
N ASN A 90 -0.79 5.11 -5.09
CA ASN A 90 0.28 4.32 -5.69
C ASN A 90 -0.01 4.01 -7.18
N ILE A 91 -1.23 3.58 -7.50
CA ILE A 91 -1.67 3.36 -8.90
C ILE A 91 -1.47 4.64 -9.73
N TYR A 92 -1.93 5.78 -9.21
CA TYR A 92 -1.81 7.07 -9.89
C TYR A 92 -0.36 7.50 -10.10
N LEU A 93 0.54 7.23 -9.16
CA LEU A 93 1.94 7.62 -9.30
C LEU A 93 2.72 6.70 -10.24
N ASN A 94 2.40 5.40 -10.24
CA ASN A 94 3.12 4.43 -11.07
C ASN A 94 2.86 4.64 -12.57
N GLN A 95 1.70 5.17 -12.96
CA GLN A 95 1.44 5.54 -14.37
C GLN A 95 2.41 6.61 -14.93
N PHE A 96 3.15 7.32 -14.08
CA PHE A 96 4.09 8.38 -14.47
C PHE A 96 5.56 8.05 -14.18
N LYS A 97 5.86 6.88 -13.60
CA LYS A 97 7.25 6.47 -13.36
C LYS A 97 7.92 6.09 -14.68
N SER A 98 9.18 6.50 -14.83
CA SER A 98 10.05 5.98 -15.88
C SER A 98 10.60 4.61 -15.43
N ASP A 99 10.94 3.72 -16.38
CA ASP A 99 11.52 2.39 -16.10
C ASP A 99 12.77 2.41 -15.18
N SER A 100 13.38 3.58 -14.96
CA SER A 100 14.57 3.78 -14.14
C SER A 100 14.28 3.96 -12.63
N ASP A 101 13.06 4.31 -12.22
CA ASP A 101 12.71 4.59 -10.81
C ASP A 101 12.24 3.35 -10.03
N VAL A 102 12.45 2.15 -10.59
CA VAL A 102 12.07 0.82 -10.05
C VAL A 102 13.05 0.34 -8.94
N LEU A 103 13.76 1.26 -8.28
CA LEU A 103 14.73 0.96 -7.21
C LEU A 103 14.07 0.65 -5.85
N SER A 104 13.02 -0.19 -5.77
CA SER A 104 12.38 -0.47 -4.47
C SER A 104 11.81 -1.88 -4.25
N LEU A 105 11.92 -2.80 -5.20
CA LEU A 105 11.54 -4.21 -4.96
C LEU A 105 12.65 -5.16 -5.37
N GLU A 106 13.29 -4.91 -6.52
CA GLU A 106 14.49 -5.63 -6.96
C GLU A 106 15.60 -5.58 -5.90
N GLU A 107 15.94 -4.40 -5.38
CA GLU A 107 16.94 -4.25 -4.31
C GLU A 107 16.52 -4.92 -2.99
N MET A 108 15.22 -4.93 -2.64
CA MET A 108 14.71 -5.64 -1.46
C MET A 108 14.79 -7.16 -1.63
N MET A 109 14.55 -7.66 -2.85
CA MET A 109 14.67 -9.09 -3.20
C MET A 109 16.14 -9.53 -3.33
N GLU A 110 17.02 -8.66 -3.82
CA GLU A 110 18.47 -8.90 -3.93
C GLU A 110 19.17 -8.87 -2.57
N ASN A 111 18.82 -7.94 -1.69
CA ASN A 111 19.34 -7.89 -0.32
C ASN A 111 18.94 -9.12 0.51
N MET A 112 17.85 -9.79 0.16
CA MET A 112 17.39 -11.04 0.79
C MET A 112 18.20 -12.28 0.34
N ASN A 113 18.97 -12.17 -0.74
CA ASN A 113 19.80 -13.26 -1.28
C ASN A 113 21.27 -13.19 -0.83
N ASN A 114 21.72 -12.08 -0.22
CA ASN A 114 23.08 -11.94 0.27
C ASN A 114 23.19 -12.30 1.76
N GLU A 115 23.87 -13.40 2.07
CA GLU A 115 24.17 -13.84 3.45
C GLU A 115 25.17 -12.90 4.18
N ASN A 116 25.78 -11.96 3.47
CA ASN A 116 26.67 -10.95 4.04
C ASN A 116 25.95 -9.60 4.21
N LYS A 117 25.58 -9.31 5.46
CA LYS A 117 25.11 -8.00 5.90
C LYS A 117 26.08 -6.89 5.48
N LYS A 118 25.68 -6.07 4.51
CA LYS A 118 25.92 -4.63 4.54
C LYS A 118 24.58 -3.97 4.78
N GLY A 119 24.32 -3.64 6.05
CA GLY A 119 23.21 -2.76 6.39
C GLY A 119 23.48 -1.42 5.74
N SER A 120 22.76 -1.12 4.67
CA SER A 120 22.68 0.25 4.18
C SER A 120 21.89 1.05 5.20
N ASP A 121 22.51 2.10 5.69
CA ASP A 121 21.93 3.03 6.66
C ASP A 121 20.64 3.65 6.09
N PRO A 122 19.47 3.38 6.68
CA PRO A 122 18.17 3.84 6.20
C PRO A 122 17.88 5.30 6.59
N THR A 123 18.88 6.13 6.90
CA THR A 123 18.64 7.55 7.24
C THR A 123 18.09 8.41 6.09
N GLY A 124 17.80 7.85 4.92
CA GLY A 124 16.80 8.43 4.02
C GLY A 124 15.41 8.18 4.61
N ILE A 125 15.04 8.90 5.67
CA ILE A 125 13.76 8.75 6.38
C ILE A 125 12.63 8.90 5.37
N SER A 126 12.13 7.77 4.85
CA SER A 126 10.86 7.77 4.14
C SER A 126 9.83 8.21 5.15
N SER A 127 9.08 9.19 4.74
CA SER A 127 8.11 9.78 5.61
C SER A 127 7.01 8.80 6.00
N HIS A 128 6.33 9.04 7.13
CA HIS A 128 5.25 8.17 7.59
C HIS A 128 4.18 7.87 6.51
N GLU A 129 3.93 8.80 5.58
CA GLU A 129 2.93 8.58 4.52
C GLU A 129 3.50 7.70 3.39
N GLU A 130 4.77 7.83 3.04
CA GLU A 130 5.44 6.92 2.09
C GLU A 130 5.63 5.53 2.66
N GLN A 131 5.88 5.42 3.96
CA GLN A 131 5.92 4.14 4.66
C GLN A 131 4.54 3.47 4.61
N LEU A 132 3.46 4.20 4.87
CA LEU A 132 2.10 3.68 4.76
C LEU A 132 1.76 3.27 3.32
N MET A 133 2.11 4.09 2.32
CA MET A 133 1.93 3.75 0.90
C MET A 133 2.69 2.49 0.50
N LEU A 134 3.94 2.34 0.94
CA LEU A 134 4.76 1.15 0.69
C LEU A 134 4.17 -0.09 1.38
N ILE A 135 3.77 0.06 2.65
CA ILE A 135 3.13 -1.00 3.44
C ILE A 135 1.86 -1.49 2.76
N GLU A 136 0.96 -0.59 2.36
CA GLU A 136 -0.30 -0.98 1.72
C GLU A 136 -0.08 -1.58 0.32
N THR A 137 0.89 -1.07 -0.44
CA THR A 137 1.26 -1.65 -1.74
C THR A 137 1.77 -3.07 -1.57
N LEU A 138 2.59 -3.32 -0.53
CA LEU A 138 3.06 -4.66 -0.19
C LEU A 138 1.90 -5.56 0.25
N GLU A 139 0.95 -5.08 1.06
CA GLU A 139 -0.22 -5.85 1.49
C GLU A 139 -1.11 -6.25 0.30
N VAL A 140 -1.40 -5.33 -0.62
CA VAL A 140 -2.18 -5.60 -1.84
C VAL A 140 -1.46 -6.61 -2.73
N LEU A 141 -0.16 -6.44 -2.95
CA LEU A 141 0.66 -7.38 -3.72
C LEU A 141 0.59 -8.78 -3.12
N ILE A 142 0.77 -8.89 -1.81
CA ILE A 142 0.75 -10.15 -1.07
C ILE A 142 -0.61 -10.83 -1.19
N ASP A 143 -1.70 -10.07 -1.09
CA ASP A 143 -3.04 -10.61 -1.23
C ASP A 143 -3.34 -11.08 -2.65
N VAL A 144 -2.92 -10.35 -3.69
CA VAL A 144 -3.07 -10.80 -5.08
C VAL A 144 -2.28 -12.08 -5.33
N VAL A 145 -1.04 -12.17 -4.82
CA VAL A 145 -0.25 -13.40 -4.88
C VAL A 145 -0.95 -14.53 -4.12
N TYR A 146 -1.53 -14.25 -2.96
CA TYR A 146 -2.29 -15.24 -2.17
C TYR A 146 -3.50 -15.78 -2.93
N GLN A 147 -4.26 -14.92 -3.62
CA GLN A 147 -5.42 -15.34 -4.41
C GLN A 147 -5.00 -16.20 -5.62
N ARG A 148 -3.86 -15.89 -6.25
CA ARG A 148 -3.33 -16.67 -7.39
C ARG A 148 -2.70 -17.98 -6.94
N ASN A 149 -2.01 -17.95 -5.81
CA ASN A 149 -1.35 -19.11 -5.24
C ASN A 149 -1.23 -18.94 -3.72
N GLU A 150 -2.14 -19.60 -3.00
CA GLU A 150 -2.25 -19.53 -1.55
C GLU A 150 -0.91 -19.83 -0.85
N LYS A 151 -0.19 -20.84 -1.34
CA LYS A 151 1.11 -21.25 -0.79
C LYS A 151 2.14 -20.13 -0.91
N TYR A 152 2.19 -19.44 -2.05
CA TYR A 152 3.13 -18.35 -2.27
C TYR A 152 2.76 -17.09 -1.50
N GLY A 153 1.46 -16.78 -1.40
CA GLY A 153 0.98 -15.70 -0.55
C GLY A 153 1.35 -15.91 0.92
N LYS A 154 1.23 -17.14 1.44
CA LYS A 154 1.67 -17.49 2.81
C LYS A 154 3.17 -17.28 3.02
N ILE A 155 4.00 -17.59 2.02
CA ILE A 155 5.46 -17.33 2.07
C ILE A 155 5.72 -15.82 2.19
N LEU A 156 5.09 -15.01 1.33
CA LEU A 156 5.28 -13.56 1.36
C LEU A 156 4.72 -12.93 2.64
N LYS A 157 3.59 -13.42 3.17
CA LYS A 157 3.06 -13.00 4.48
C LYS A 157 4.07 -13.22 5.59
N LEU A 158 4.74 -14.38 5.63
CA LEU A 158 5.76 -14.66 6.66
C LEU A 158 6.94 -13.69 6.56
N ILE A 159 7.42 -13.41 5.35
CA ILE A 159 8.51 -12.45 5.10
C ILE A 159 8.09 -11.03 5.48
N TYR A 160 6.85 -10.64 5.19
CA TYR A 160 6.32 -9.32 5.53
C TYR A 160 6.18 -9.10 7.05
N HIS A 161 5.76 -10.12 7.80
CA HIS A 161 5.65 -10.03 9.26
C HIS A 161 7.01 -10.05 9.97
N ASP A 162 8.02 -10.67 9.38
CA ASP A 162 9.37 -10.75 9.91
C ASP A 162 10.39 -10.71 8.76
N PHE A 163 10.92 -9.52 8.48
CA PHE A 163 11.90 -9.31 7.41
C PHE A 163 13.24 -10.01 7.66
N THR A 164 13.46 -10.54 8.87
CA THR A 164 14.67 -11.27 9.23
C THR A 164 14.50 -12.80 9.16
N ILE A 165 13.29 -13.28 8.89
CA ILE A 165 12.99 -14.71 8.86
C ILE A 165 13.86 -15.43 7.81
N SER A 166 14.54 -16.49 8.22
CA SER A 166 15.38 -17.26 7.31
C SER A 166 14.54 -18.13 6.36
N LYS A 167 15.12 -18.47 5.20
CA LYS A 167 14.51 -19.44 4.27
C LYS A 167 14.22 -20.78 4.96
N GLN A 168 15.06 -21.20 5.90
CA GLN A 168 14.87 -22.45 6.65
C GLN A 168 13.66 -22.37 7.59
N GLU A 169 13.51 -21.27 8.32
CA GLU A 169 12.37 -21.04 9.21
C GLU A 169 11.05 -20.94 8.44
N ILE A 170 11.03 -20.33 7.26
CA ILE A 170 9.86 -20.32 6.37
C ILE A 170 9.47 -21.76 5.99
N ILE A 171 10.46 -22.58 5.60
CA ILE A 171 10.25 -23.97 5.20
C ILE A 171 9.68 -24.80 6.36
N GLU A 172 10.22 -24.61 7.57
CA GLU A 172 9.77 -25.27 8.79
C GLU A 172 8.35 -24.84 9.19
N LYS A 173 8.07 -23.53 9.24
CA LYS A 173 6.74 -22.99 9.59
C LYS A 173 5.64 -23.46 8.63
N LEU A 174 5.99 -23.68 7.37
CA LEU A 174 5.04 -24.16 6.35
C LEU A 174 5.06 -25.68 6.16
N GLY A 175 5.83 -26.43 6.97
CA GLY A 175 5.89 -27.89 6.91
C GLY A 175 6.39 -28.45 5.58
N MET A 176 7.26 -27.71 4.88
CA MET A 176 7.74 -28.08 3.55
C MET A 176 9.01 -28.93 3.61
N LYS A 177 9.20 -29.83 2.64
CA LYS A 177 10.50 -30.50 2.44
C LYS A 177 11.53 -29.48 1.94
N LYS A 178 12.77 -29.51 2.45
CA LYS A 178 13.85 -28.56 2.11
C LYS A 178 13.91 -28.20 0.62
N THR A 179 14.07 -29.18 -0.27
CA THR A 179 14.20 -28.96 -1.72
C THR A 179 12.96 -28.28 -2.32
N GLN A 180 11.76 -28.73 -1.93
CA GLN A 180 10.50 -28.12 -2.38
C GLN A 180 10.26 -26.73 -1.79
N GLY A 181 10.82 -26.48 -0.62
CA GLY A 181 10.71 -25.23 0.12
C GLY A 181 11.48 -24.09 -0.55
N TYR A 182 12.74 -24.33 -0.91
CA TYR A 182 13.55 -23.34 -1.63
C TYR A 182 12.95 -23.00 -3.00
N ASP A 183 12.47 -24.01 -3.73
CA ASP A 183 11.78 -23.79 -5.01
C ASP A 183 10.49 -22.99 -4.85
N ALA A 184 9.71 -23.25 -3.79
CA ALA A 184 8.49 -22.51 -3.51
C ALA A 184 8.76 -21.05 -3.15
N ILE A 185 9.82 -20.77 -2.39
CA ILE A 185 10.23 -19.40 -2.07
C ILE A 185 10.63 -18.65 -3.36
N LYS A 186 11.43 -19.28 -4.22
CA LYS A 186 11.85 -18.68 -5.50
C LYS A 186 10.65 -18.39 -6.41
N LYS A 187 9.68 -19.32 -6.47
CA LYS A 187 8.44 -19.14 -7.25
C LYS A 187 7.51 -18.09 -6.65
N ALA A 188 7.44 -17.99 -5.33
CA ALA A 188 6.68 -16.93 -4.65
C ALA A 188 7.24 -15.54 -4.96
N GLN A 189 8.57 -15.42 -4.93
CA GLN A 189 9.28 -14.20 -5.33
C GLN A 189 9.06 -13.85 -6.81
N ALA A 190 9.14 -14.83 -7.71
CA ALA A 190 8.86 -14.62 -9.12
C ALA A 190 7.41 -14.15 -9.37
N LEU A 191 6.43 -14.81 -8.74
CA LEU A 191 5.03 -14.41 -8.85
C LEU A 191 4.75 -13.04 -8.22
N ALA A 192 5.43 -12.69 -7.12
CA ALA A 192 5.36 -11.36 -6.54
C ALA A 192 5.83 -10.29 -7.52
N LYS A 193 6.92 -10.56 -8.25
CA LYS A 193 7.46 -9.67 -9.28
C LYS A 193 6.51 -9.54 -10.48
N GLU A 194 5.92 -10.64 -10.93
CA GLU A 194 4.89 -10.62 -11.98
C GLU A 194 3.68 -9.79 -11.55
N VAL A 195 3.14 -10.05 -10.35
CA VAL A 195 2.02 -9.29 -9.79
C VAL A 195 2.37 -7.82 -9.62
N TYR A 196 3.58 -7.50 -9.17
CA TYR A 196 4.05 -6.12 -9.08
C TYR A 196 4.03 -5.43 -10.45
N ASN A 197 4.55 -6.09 -11.48
CA ASN A 197 4.55 -5.54 -12.82
C ASN A 197 3.14 -5.33 -13.35
N GLU A 198 2.23 -6.27 -13.10
CA GLU A 198 0.83 -6.15 -13.53
C GLU A 198 0.04 -5.06 -12.78
N LEU A 199 0.33 -4.83 -11.50
CA LEU A 199 -0.30 -3.77 -10.71
C LEU A 199 0.20 -2.37 -11.10
N ASN A 200 1.29 -2.29 -11.86
CA ASN A 200 1.98 -1.05 -12.22
C ASN A 200 2.05 -0.81 -13.75
N GLN A 201 1.30 -1.60 -14.53
CA GLN A 201 1.00 -1.37 -15.96
C GLN A 201 -0.32 -0.62 -16.10
#